data_AF-A0A9E0MLT8-F1
#
_entry.id   AF-A0A9E0MLT8-F1
#
_cell.length_a   1.000
_cell.length_b   1.000
_cell.length_c   1.000
_cell.angle_alpha   90.00
_cell.angle_beta   90.00
_cell.angle_gamma   90.00
#
_symmetry.space_group_name_H-M   'P 1'
#
loop_
_entity.id
_entity.type
_entity.pdbx_description
1 polymer ?
#
loop_
_entity_poly.entity_id
_entity_poly.type
_entity_poly.pdbx_seq_one_letter_code
_entity_poly.pdbx_strand_id
1 'polypeptide(L)'
;MAHRQRWSLVGVVAEVTIRTSQGKFWLRPDPACNEIVEGVLGKALKKYPGVRLHAYDAQSNHLHYAVSTVEPGQLAPFKDFVHGNLARKVNRLRGRHGAFWSRRGAEIAIVDDDAQIARLRYILAQGPAAGLVASPTSWPGASSTSALLGNMRVSATYVSQDARRRNAKRKHPLPEAELAEDVSFELTPLPVWADLSPEQHRGKVAGLVEDVERAHETRPVLGVCGVLEQRPDAAPAEFQPSPMPLCHASSADSHRRFRAAYRRFREAYLEAARFARSNPGATLEELQSRYPPGSYIRFGAHVAAPKDFVPPWRTDPSDADAAC
;
A
#
# COMPACT_ATOMS: atom_id res chain seq x y z
N MET A 1 -6.88 -18.37 10.47
CA MET A 1 -5.44 -18.05 10.64
C MET A 1 -5.32 -16.74 11.39
N ALA A 2 -4.52 -16.68 12.45
CA ALA A 2 -4.26 -15.42 13.15
C ALA A 2 -3.52 -14.45 12.21
N HIS A 3 -4.02 -13.23 12.05
CA HIS A 3 -3.34 -12.20 11.28
C HIS A 3 -2.04 -11.78 11.97
N ARG A 4 -1.00 -11.49 11.19
CA ARG A 4 0.22 -10.88 11.73
C ARG A 4 -0.12 -9.56 12.40
N GLN A 5 0.50 -9.33 13.56
CA GLN A 5 0.34 -8.08 14.28
C GLN A 5 1.02 -6.98 13.47
N ARG A 6 0.30 -5.88 13.23
CA ARG A 6 0.85 -4.71 12.54
C ARG A 6 1.83 -4.01 13.49
N TRP A 7 3.02 -3.72 12.98
CA TRP A 7 4.01 -2.88 13.62
C TRP A 7 4.25 -1.68 12.72
N SER A 8 3.64 -0.54 13.07
CA SER A 8 3.68 0.68 12.28
C SER A 8 4.53 1.71 13.01
N LEU A 9 5.72 1.95 12.48
CA LEU A 9 6.65 2.96 12.97
C LEU A 9 6.73 4.11 11.97
N VAL A 10 6.94 5.32 12.49
CA VAL A 10 7.21 6.51 11.67
C VAL A 10 8.50 6.29 10.88
N GLY A 11 8.52 6.70 9.61
CA GLY A 11 9.68 6.60 8.72
C GLY A 11 9.99 5.20 8.17
N VAL A 12 9.34 4.14 8.67
CA VAL A 12 9.49 2.79 8.10
C VAL A 12 8.58 2.65 6.90
N VAL A 13 9.17 2.36 5.74
CA VAL A 13 8.41 2.04 4.52
C VAL A 13 7.82 0.64 4.66
N ALA A 14 6.57 0.49 4.24
CA ALA A 14 5.92 -0.79 4.11
C ALA A 14 5.40 -0.97 2.68
N GLU A 15 5.51 -2.18 2.17
CA GLU A 15 4.67 -2.60 1.07
C GLU A 15 3.31 -3.03 1.61
N VAL A 16 2.27 -2.55 0.95
CA VAL A 16 0.92 -3.05 1.13
C VAL A 16 0.49 -3.78 -0.13
N THR A 17 0.00 -5.01 0.05
CA THR A 17 -0.58 -5.80 -1.03
C THR A 17 -1.92 -6.38 -0.65
N ILE A 18 -2.88 -6.31 -1.56
CA ILE A 18 -4.23 -6.83 -1.39
C ILE A 18 -4.76 -7.39 -2.71
N ARG A 19 -5.48 -8.51 -2.65
CA ARG A 19 -5.97 -9.24 -3.82
C ARG A 19 -7.48 -9.39 -3.77
N THR A 20 -8.13 -9.24 -4.92
CA THR A 20 -9.56 -9.47 -5.09
C THR A 20 -9.94 -10.89 -4.70
N SER A 21 -11.19 -11.08 -4.29
CA SER A 21 -11.68 -12.42 -3.96
C SER A 21 -11.61 -13.33 -5.19
N GLN A 22 -11.14 -14.56 -4.99
CA GLN A 22 -10.90 -15.56 -6.04
C GLN A 22 -9.93 -15.10 -7.15
N GLY A 23 -9.13 -14.05 -6.92
CA GLY A 23 -8.19 -13.52 -7.92
C GLY A 23 -8.87 -12.96 -9.18
N LYS A 24 -10.13 -12.55 -9.07
CA LYS A 24 -10.94 -12.05 -10.16
C LYS A 24 -10.48 -10.69 -10.68
N PHE A 25 -10.64 -10.43 -11.96
CA PHE A 25 -10.15 -9.21 -12.62
C PHE A 25 -11.01 -7.95 -12.37
N TRP A 26 -11.49 -7.73 -11.14
CA TRP A 26 -12.38 -6.60 -10.85
C TRP A 26 -11.72 -5.23 -10.96
N LEU A 27 -10.40 -5.18 -10.78
CA LEU A 27 -9.57 -4.00 -11.00
C LEU A 27 -9.06 -3.90 -12.45
N ARG A 28 -9.68 -4.61 -13.41
CA ARG A 28 -9.32 -4.50 -14.83
C ARG A 28 -9.20 -3.02 -15.23
N PRO A 29 -8.11 -2.63 -15.91
CA PRO A 29 -7.69 -1.24 -16.06
C PRO A 29 -8.45 -0.44 -17.12
N ASP A 30 -9.79 -0.45 -17.07
CA ASP A 30 -10.59 0.49 -17.87
C ASP A 30 -10.63 1.89 -17.23
N PRO A 31 -10.90 2.95 -18.03
CA PRO A 31 -10.79 4.34 -17.56
C PRO A 31 -11.56 4.63 -16.27
N ALA A 32 -12.78 4.10 -16.13
CA ALA A 32 -13.60 4.31 -14.93
C ALA A 32 -12.99 3.63 -13.69
N CYS A 33 -12.38 2.45 -13.84
CA CYS A 33 -11.68 1.79 -12.74
C CYS A 33 -10.41 2.55 -12.34
N ASN A 34 -9.65 3.05 -13.31
CA ASN A 34 -8.44 3.83 -13.05
C ASN A 34 -8.76 5.13 -12.29
N GLU A 35 -9.78 5.87 -12.73
CA GLU A 35 -10.24 7.08 -12.04
C GLU A 35 -10.67 6.78 -10.59
N ILE A 36 -11.35 5.65 -10.36
CA ILE A 36 -11.70 5.22 -9.00
C ILE A 36 -10.45 4.94 -8.17
N VAL A 37 -9.45 4.27 -8.72
CA VAL A 37 -8.22 3.91 -7.98
C VAL A 37 -7.47 5.17 -7.57
N GLU A 38 -7.13 6.02 -8.52
CA GLU A 38 -6.34 7.24 -8.26
C GLU A 38 -7.13 8.25 -7.44
N GLY A 39 -8.43 8.42 -7.71
CA GLY A 39 -9.31 9.26 -6.91
C GLY A 39 -9.41 8.81 -5.45
N VAL A 40 -9.46 7.50 -5.20
CA VAL A 40 -9.47 6.98 -3.82
C VAL A 40 -8.14 7.19 -3.12
N LEU A 41 -7.01 6.98 -3.81
CA LEU A 41 -5.68 7.26 -3.26
C LEU A 41 -5.51 8.74 -2.94
N GLY A 42 -5.86 9.62 -3.88
CA GLY A 42 -5.81 11.07 -3.70
C GLY A 42 -6.69 11.56 -2.54
N LYS A 43 -7.94 11.08 -2.46
CA LYS A 43 -8.82 11.43 -1.35
C LYS A 43 -8.30 10.91 -0.01
N ALA A 44 -7.67 9.73 0.00
CA ALA A 44 -7.06 9.17 1.20
C ALA A 44 -5.86 10.01 1.65
N LEU A 45 -4.96 10.40 0.74
CA LEU A 45 -3.79 11.22 1.04
C LEU A 45 -4.19 12.60 1.60
N LYS A 46 -5.23 13.24 1.03
CA LYS A 46 -5.78 14.49 1.59
C LYS A 46 -6.35 14.31 3.00
N LYS A 47 -6.95 13.15 3.29
CA LYS A 47 -7.53 12.86 4.60
C LYS A 47 -6.49 12.50 5.67
N TYR A 48 -5.37 11.92 5.24
CA TYR A 48 -4.30 11.43 6.10
C TYR A 48 -2.96 12.07 5.67
N PRO A 49 -2.75 13.36 5.96
CA PRO A 49 -1.62 14.13 5.48
C PRO A 49 -0.26 13.68 6.04
N GLY A 50 -0.25 12.84 7.08
CA GLY A 50 0.93 12.20 7.63
C GLY A 50 1.38 10.97 6.82
N VAL A 51 0.62 10.53 5.82
CA VAL A 51 0.99 9.38 4.96
C VAL A 51 1.83 9.86 3.77
N ARG A 52 2.80 9.04 3.37
CA ARG A 52 3.63 9.24 2.17
C ARG A 52 3.45 8.05 1.25
N LEU A 53 2.96 8.28 0.03
CA LEU A 53 2.82 7.24 -1.00
C LEU A 53 4.03 7.33 -1.93
N HIS A 54 4.81 6.26 -2.01
CA HIS A 54 6.04 6.24 -2.78
C HIS A 54 5.85 5.65 -4.17
N ALA A 55 5.06 4.59 -4.27
CA ALA A 55 4.72 3.95 -5.52
C ALA A 55 3.43 3.14 -5.34
N TYR A 56 2.75 2.89 -6.44
CA TYR A 56 1.59 2.00 -6.50
C TYR A 56 1.44 1.41 -7.89
N ASP A 57 0.80 0.25 -7.94
CA ASP A 57 0.46 -0.43 -9.18
C ASP A 57 -0.81 -1.27 -8.96
N ALA A 58 -1.89 -0.88 -9.65
CA ALA A 58 -3.15 -1.59 -9.64
C ALA A 58 -3.22 -2.54 -10.83
N GLN A 59 -2.95 -3.82 -10.57
CA GLN A 59 -3.15 -4.91 -11.51
C GLN A 59 -4.63 -5.31 -11.57
N SER A 60 -5.02 -6.10 -12.57
CA SER A 60 -6.42 -6.49 -12.78
C SER A 60 -7.08 -7.18 -11.57
N ASN A 61 -6.31 -7.92 -10.76
CA ASN A 61 -6.83 -8.66 -9.60
C ASN A 61 -6.16 -8.33 -8.26
N HIS A 62 -5.20 -7.40 -8.21
CA HIS A 62 -4.55 -7.04 -6.95
C HIS A 62 -3.93 -5.65 -7.04
N LEU A 63 -3.61 -5.08 -5.88
CA LEU A 63 -3.02 -3.76 -5.74
C LEU A 63 -1.76 -3.88 -4.88
N HIS A 64 -0.66 -3.32 -5.37
CA HIS A 64 0.56 -3.08 -4.60
C HIS A 64 0.77 -1.59 -4.39
N TYR A 65 1.24 -1.18 -3.20
CA TYR A 65 1.74 0.17 -2.98
C TYR A 65 2.81 0.22 -1.88
N ALA A 66 3.82 1.04 -2.08
CA ALA A 66 4.85 1.36 -1.10
C ALA A 66 4.45 2.65 -0.38
N VAL A 67 4.40 2.60 0.95
CA VAL A 67 3.87 3.67 1.78
C VAL A 67 4.64 3.78 3.08
N SER A 68 4.80 4.99 3.59
CA SER A 68 5.30 5.25 4.95
C SER A 68 4.44 6.31 5.62
N THR A 69 4.78 6.66 6.86
CA THR A 69 4.11 7.75 7.57
C THR A 69 5.09 8.58 8.37
N VAL A 70 4.85 9.89 8.41
CA VAL A 70 5.56 10.85 9.26
C VAL A 70 4.84 11.13 10.58
N GLU A 71 3.61 10.62 10.72
CA GLU A 71 2.80 10.76 11.94
C GLU A 71 2.30 9.40 12.43
N PRO A 72 2.32 9.14 13.74
CA PRO A 72 1.78 7.90 14.29
C PRO A 72 0.28 7.75 13.98
N GLY A 73 -0.17 6.50 13.88
CA GLY A 73 -1.59 6.18 13.82
C GLY A 73 -2.32 6.43 12.49
N GLN A 74 -1.74 7.12 11.51
CA GLN A 74 -2.43 7.43 10.25
C GLN A 74 -2.45 6.28 9.23
N LEU A 75 -1.48 5.36 9.26
CA LEU A 75 -1.34 4.35 8.21
C LEU A 75 -2.47 3.31 8.20
N ALA A 76 -2.89 2.79 9.35
CA ALA A 76 -4.03 1.86 9.42
C ALA A 76 -5.35 2.46 8.89
N PRO A 77 -5.82 3.64 9.34
CA PRO A 77 -7.06 4.23 8.83
C PRO A 77 -6.95 4.66 7.37
N PHE A 78 -5.76 5.08 6.88
CA PHE A 78 -5.51 5.29 5.46
C PHE A 78 -5.82 4.03 4.63
N LYS A 79 -5.23 2.89 4.99
CA LYS A 79 -5.42 1.63 4.27
C LYS A 79 -6.86 1.14 4.32
N ASP A 80 -7.52 1.29 5.47
CA ASP A 80 -8.91 0.89 5.63
C ASP A 80 -9.84 1.79 4.77
N PHE A 81 -9.54 3.09 4.67
CA PHE A 81 -10.21 3.99 3.75
C PHE A 81 -10.00 3.59 2.29
N VAL A 82 -8.75 3.36 1.87
CA VAL A 82 -8.41 2.97 0.49
C VAL A 82 -9.12 1.67 0.12
N HIS A 83 -8.87 0.59 0.86
CA HIS A 83 -9.44 -0.72 0.56
C HIS A 83 -10.97 -0.72 0.62
N GLY A 84 -11.56 -0.05 1.60
CA GLY A 84 -13.02 0.01 1.76
C GLY A 84 -13.72 0.85 0.69
N ASN A 85 -13.10 1.93 0.20
CA ASN A 85 -13.67 2.72 -0.89
C ASN A 85 -13.48 2.06 -2.25
N LEU A 86 -12.31 1.47 -2.54
CA LEU A 86 -12.10 0.68 -3.75
C LEU A 86 -13.12 -0.45 -3.84
N ALA A 87 -13.27 -1.24 -2.76
CA ALA A 87 -14.23 -2.33 -2.72
C ALA A 87 -15.65 -1.87 -3.07
N ARG A 88 -16.13 -0.81 -2.43
CA ARG A 88 -17.51 -0.31 -2.64
C ARG A 88 -17.71 0.33 -4.02
N LYS A 89 -16.76 1.13 -4.49
CA LYS A 89 -16.86 1.86 -5.75
C LYS A 89 -16.68 0.93 -6.95
N VAL A 90 -15.70 0.04 -6.91
CA VAL A 90 -15.47 -0.92 -7.99
C VAL A 90 -16.58 -1.98 -8.01
N ASN A 91 -17.07 -2.47 -6.87
CA ASN A 91 -18.27 -3.32 -6.87
C ASN A 91 -19.46 -2.64 -7.57
N ARG A 92 -19.72 -1.35 -7.27
CA ARG A 92 -20.75 -0.59 -7.97
C ARG A 92 -20.48 -0.51 -9.47
N LEU A 93 -19.26 -0.15 -9.88
CA LEU A 93 -18.86 -0.08 -11.28
C LEU A 93 -19.11 -1.40 -12.01
N ARG A 94 -18.89 -2.53 -11.33
CA ARG A 94 -19.05 -3.87 -11.91
C ARG A 94 -20.46 -4.46 -11.70
N GLY A 95 -21.42 -3.72 -11.14
CA GLY A 95 -22.75 -4.24 -10.83
C GLY A 95 -22.75 -5.40 -9.81
N ARG A 96 -21.78 -5.41 -8.90
CA ARG A 96 -21.54 -6.50 -7.94
C ARG A 96 -21.94 -6.14 -6.52
N HIS A 97 -22.28 -7.18 -5.76
CA HIS A 97 -22.45 -7.15 -4.31
C HIS A 97 -21.51 -8.16 -3.63
N GLY A 98 -21.34 -8.03 -2.31
CA GLY A 98 -20.54 -8.96 -1.50
C GLY A 98 -19.06 -8.61 -1.40
N ALA A 99 -18.27 -9.59 -0.96
CA ALA A 99 -16.85 -9.41 -0.64
C ALA A 99 -16.01 -9.08 -1.89
N PHE A 100 -15.26 -7.98 -1.83
CA PHE A 100 -14.36 -7.54 -2.89
C PHE A 100 -12.94 -8.08 -2.70
N TRP A 101 -12.41 -8.03 -1.47
CA TRP A 101 -11.07 -8.51 -1.16
C TRP A 101 -11.13 -9.93 -0.59
N SER A 102 -10.13 -10.75 -0.94
CA SER A 102 -9.99 -12.11 -0.42
C SER A 102 -9.67 -12.16 1.09
N ARG A 103 -8.99 -11.11 1.59
CA ARG A 103 -8.54 -10.98 2.97
C ARG A 103 -8.17 -9.53 3.27
N ARG A 104 -7.87 -9.25 4.54
CA ARG A 104 -7.20 -8.01 4.96
C ARG A 104 -5.87 -7.85 4.21
N GLY A 105 -5.61 -6.64 3.72
CA GLY A 105 -4.35 -6.29 3.05
C GLY A 105 -3.14 -6.62 3.93
N ALA A 106 -2.13 -7.22 3.31
CA ALA A 106 -0.83 -7.47 3.91
C ALA A 106 -0.08 -6.14 4.06
N GLU A 107 0.63 -5.98 5.16
CA GLU A 107 1.55 -4.87 5.41
C GLU A 107 2.88 -5.49 5.76
N ILE A 108 3.89 -5.24 4.94
CA ILE A 108 5.19 -5.91 5.01
C ILE A 108 6.24 -4.81 5.11
N ALA A 109 6.96 -4.77 6.23
CA ALA A 109 8.01 -3.78 6.45
C ALA A 109 9.15 -3.96 5.43
N ILE A 110 9.67 -2.86 4.92
CA ILE A 110 10.88 -2.78 4.11
C ILE A 110 11.97 -2.23 5.02
N VAL A 111 12.93 -3.08 5.36
CA VAL A 111 13.72 -2.88 6.59
C VAL A 111 15.03 -2.12 6.38
N ASP A 112 15.51 -2.10 5.14
CA ASP A 112 16.76 -1.48 4.71
C ASP A 112 16.61 -0.79 3.34
N ASP A 113 17.61 0.01 2.97
CA ASP A 113 17.57 0.92 1.83
C ASP A 113 17.59 0.19 0.47
N ASP A 114 18.45 -0.81 0.32
CA ASP A 114 18.49 -1.65 -0.89
C ASP A 114 17.16 -2.40 -1.09
N ALA A 115 16.51 -2.85 -0.01
CA ALA A 115 15.18 -3.43 -0.09
C ALA A 115 14.13 -2.43 -0.58
N GLN A 116 14.25 -1.13 -0.27
CA GLN A 116 13.33 -0.11 -0.81
C GLN A 116 13.43 -0.04 -2.33
N ILE A 117 14.65 0.01 -2.86
CA ILE A 117 14.90 0.05 -4.31
C ILE A 117 14.39 -1.24 -4.96
N ALA A 118 14.72 -2.40 -4.39
CA ALA A 118 14.28 -3.69 -4.89
C ALA A 118 12.74 -3.83 -4.91
N ARG A 119 12.04 -3.28 -3.91
CA ARG A 119 10.57 -3.29 -3.87
C ARG A 119 9.93 -2.30 -4.83
N LEU A 120 10.52 -1.11 -5.02
CA LEU A 120 10.08 -0.20 -6.07
C LEU A 120 10.20 -0.86 -7.45
N ARG A 121 11.36 -1.47 -7.75
CA ARG A 121 11.56 -2.24 -8.98
C ARG A 121 10.50 -3.34 -9.14
N TYR A 122 10.19 -4.07 -8.08
CA TYR A 122 9.14 -5.11 -8.14
C TYR A 122 7.77 -4.53 -8.46
N ILE A 123 7.39 -3.39 -7.86
CA ILE A 123 6.10 -2.74 -8.12
C ILE A 123 6.03 -2.31 -9.59
N LEU A 124 7.09 -1.71 -10.13
CA LEU A 124 7.18 -1.36 -11.55
C LEU A 124 7.12 -2.60 -12.47
N ALA A 125 7.64 -3.73 -12.01
CA ALA A 125 7.69 -4.96 -12.79
C ALA A 125 6.37 -5.73 -12.91
N GLN A 126 5.28 -5.33 -12.23
CA GLN A 126 4.07 -6.16 -12.16
C GLN A 126 3.52 -6.56 -13.54
N GLY A 127 3.32 -5.59 -14.44
CA GLY A 127 2.82 -5.84 -15.80
C GLY A 127 3.74 -6.75 -16.63
N PRO A 128 5.03 -6.40 -16.82
CA PRO A 128 5.99 -7.22 -17.54
C PRO A 128 6.22 -8.61 -16.95
N ALA A 129 6.37 -8.70 -15.63
CA ALA A 129 6.54 -9.99 -14.95
C ALA A 129 5.30 -10.88 -15.09
N ALA A 130 4.10 -10.32 -15.22
CA ALA A 130 2.88 -11.08 -15.48
C ALA A 130 2.67 -11.42 -16.97
N GLY A 131 3.55 -10.98 -17.88
CA GLY A 131 3.37 -11.15 -19.33
C GLY A 131 2.15 -10.39 -19.85
N LEU A 132 1.77 -9.27 -19.22
CA LEU A 132 0.61 -8.48 -19.63
C LEU A 132 1.00 -7.39 -20.63
N VAL A 133 2.15 -6.74 -20.41
CA VAL A 133 2.69 -5.66 -21.25
C VAL A 133 4.22 -5.75 -21.29
N ALA A 134 4.86 -5.22 -22.34
CA ALA A 134 6.32 -5.34 -22.50
C ALA A 134 7.11 -4.39 -21.58
N SER A 135 6.53 -3.24 -21.24
CA SER A 135 7.16 -2.20 -20.42
C SER A 135 6.25 -1.77 -19.27
N PRO A 136 6.79 -1.39 -18.10
CA PRO A 136 6.03 -0.69 -17.06
C PRO A 136 5.26 0.54 -17.58
N THR A 137 5.81 1.23 -18.57
CA THR A 137 5.20 2.43 -19.18
C THR A 137 3.99 2.11 -20.05
N SER A 138 3.86 0.85 -20.48
CA SER A 138 2.75 0.37 -21.32
C SER A 138 1.57 -0.12 -20.50
N TRP A 139 1.65 -0.16 -19.17
CA TRP A 139 0.52 -0.58 -18.34
C TRP A 139 -0.65 0.40 -18.47
N PRO A 140 -1.85 -0.03 -18.90
CA PRO A 140 -2.98 0.87 -19.12
C PRO A 140 -3.73 1.22 -17.82
N GLY A 141 -3.35 0.61 -16.69
CA GLY A 141 -4.01 0.81 -15.41
C GLY A 141 -3.40 1.90 -14.56
N ALA A 142 -4.12 2.28 -13.51
CA ALA A 142 -3.63 3.17 -12.47
C ALA A 142 -2.30 2.65 -11.90
N SER A 143 -1.22 3.40 -12.15
CA SER A 143 0.13 3.08 -11.70
C SER A 143 0.96 4.34 -11.51
N SER A 144 1.97 4.22 -10.67
CA SER A 144 2.90 5.31 -10.38
C SER A 144 3.96 5.55 -11.46
N THR A 145 4.12 4.66 -12.45
CA THR A 145 5.24 4.69 -13.41
C THR A 145 5.39 6.02 -14.12
N SER A 146 4.29 6.55 -14.70
CA SER A 146 4.30 7.84 -15.41
C SER A 146 4.70 9.00 -14.49
N ALA A 147 4.12 9.06 -13.29
CA ALA A 147 4.44 10.10 -12.31
C ALA A 147 5.89 10.02 -11.83
N LEU A 148 6.42 8.81 -11.58
CA LEU A 148 7.80 8.59 -11.14
C LEU A 148 8.83 8.96 -12.22
N LEU A 149 8.51 8.76 -13.50
CA LEU A 149 9.32 9.20 -14.65
C LEU A 149 9.13 10.69 -14.97
N GLY A 150 8.10 11.33 -14.41
CA GLY A 150 7.73 12.71 -14.68
C GLY A 150 7.95 13.62 -13.47
N ASN A 151 6.90 14.33 -13.08
CA ASN A 151 6.92 15.37 -12.05
C ASN A 151 6.36 14.91 -10.70
N MET A 152 6.26 13.60 -10.47
CA MET A 152 5.68 12.99 -9.26
C MET A 152 4.19 13.29 -9.03
N ARG A 153 3.50 13.99 -9.94
CA ARG A 153 2.09 14.36 -9.79
C ARG A 153 1.16 13.38 -10.49
N VAL A 154 0.07 13.02 -9.81
CA VAL A 154 -1.05 12.25 -10.37
C VAL A 154 -2.29 13.13 -10.32
N SER A 155 -2.89 13.39 -11.48
CA SER A 155 -4.16 14.11 -11.59
C SER A 155 -5.30 13.16 -11.25
N ALA A 156 -6.16 13.54 -10.30
CA ALA A 156 -7.22 12.64 -9.84
C ALA A 156 -8.46 13.40 -9.38
N THR A 157 -9.63 12.84 -9.66
CA THR A 157 -10.94 13.34 -9.23
C THR A 157 -11.61 12.34 -8.30
N TYR A 158 -12.42 12.84 -7.37
CA TYR A 158 -13.16 11.98 -6.45
C TYR A 158 -14.58 12.46 -6.21
N VAL A 159 -15.54 11.58 -6.51
CA VAL A 159 -16.94 11.79 -6.14
C VAL A 159 -17.28 10.97 -4.90
N SER A 160 -17.63 11.65 -3.79
CA SER A 160 -18.08 10.99 -2.56
C SER A 160 -19.42 10.26 -2.75
N GLN A 161 -19.59 9.10 -2.12
CA GLN A 161 -20.91 8.44 -2.10
C GLN A 161 -21.96 9.28 -1.38
N ASP A 162 -21.58 10.01 -0.33
CA ASP A 162 -22.52 10.86 0.40
C ASP A 162 -22.91 12.09 -0.42
N ALA A 163 -21.98 12.61 -1.24
CA ALA A 163 -22.32 13.63 -2.24
C ALA A 163 -23.34 13.09 -3.25
N ARG A 164 -23.12 11.90 -3.82
CA ARG A 164 -24.09 11.26 -4.72
C ARG A 164 -25.45 11.04 -4.06
N ARG A 165 -25.47 10.52 -2.82
CA ARG A 165 -26.71 10.27 -2.06
C ARG A 165 -27.48 11.56 -1.77
N ARG A 166 -26.79 12.65 -1.40
CA ARG A 166 -27.42 13.96 -1.20
C ARG A 166 -27.92 14.54 -2.53
N ASN A 167 -27.15 14.40 -3.61
CA ASN A 167 -27.51 14.89 -4.93
C ASN A 167 -28.76 14.18 -5.48
N ALA A 168 -28.88 12.87 -5.31
CA ALA A 168 -30.03 12.07 -5.73
C ALA A 168 -31.35 12.45 -5.03
N LYS A 169 -31.29 13.14 -3.88
CA LYS A 169 -32.46 13.64 -3.15
C LYS A 169 -32.89 15.05 -3.59
N ARG A 170 -32.14 15.71 -4.48
CA ARG A 170 -32.47 17.06 -4.97
C ARG A 170 -33.61 16.97 -5.99
N LYS A 171 -34.46 18.00 -6.05
CA LYS A 171 -35.49 18.15 -7.09
C LYS A 171 -34.88 18.16 -8.50
N HIS A 172 -33.70 18.77 -8.62
CA HIS A 172 -32.87 18.79 -9.83
C HIS A 172 -31.45 18.33 -9.46
N PRO A 173 -31.13 17.03 -9.59
CA PRO A 173 -29.79 16.52 -9.35
C PRO A 173 -28.76 17.16 -10.30
N LEU A 174 -27.60 17.52 -9.76
CA LEU A 174 -26.49 18.01 -10.57
C LEU A 174 -25.84 16.87 -11.38
N PRO A 175 -25.23 17.17 -12.53
CA PRO A 175 -24.31 16.27 -13.22
C PRO A 175 -23.22 15.73 -12.30
N GLU A 176 -22.77 14.50 -12.54
CA GLU A 176 -21.76 13.85 -11.69
C GLU A 176 -20.41 14.57 -11.71
N ALA A 177 -20.05 15.19 -12.84
CA ALA A 177 -18.85 16.00 -12.98
C ALA A 177 -18.82 17.19 -12.01
N GLU A 178 -19.98 17.78 -11.68
CA GLU A 178 -20.08 18.89 -10.71
C GLU A 178 -19.95 18.41 -9.25
N LEU A 179 -20.05 17.09 -9.01
CA LEU A 179 -19.82 16.49 -7.69
C LEU A 179 -18.36 16.09 -7.47
N ALA A 180 -17.53 16.18 -8.52
CA ALA A 180 -16.14 15.77 -8.48
C ALA A 180 -15.32 16.80 -7.71
N GLU A 181 -14.55 16.30 -6.75
CA GLU A 181 -13.52 17.07 -6.06
C GLU A 181 -12.17 16.76 -6.72
N ASP A 182 -11.37 17.79 -7.02
CA ASP A 182 -9.96 17.59 -7.37
C ASP A 182 -9.24 17.03 -6.15
N VAL A 183 -8.70 15.83 -6.29
CA VAL A 183 -7.90 15.13 -5.28
C VAL A 183 -6.54 14.74 -5.83
N SER A 184 -6.03 15.49 -6.81
CA SER A 184 -4.68 15.33 -7.34
C SER A 184 -3.67 15.30 -6.20
N PHE A 185 -2.65 14.45 -6.34
CA PHE A 185 -1.69 14.18 -5.29
C PHE A 185 -0.27 14.05 -5.86
N GLU A 186 0.69 14.20 -4.98
CA GLU A 186 2.12 14.03 -5.28
C GLU A 186 2.62 12.75 -4.61
N LEU A 187 3.39 11.98 -5.36
CA LEU A 187 4.19 10.89 -4.83
C LEU A 187 5.35 11.47 -4.03
N THR A 188 5.78 10.74 -3.01
CA THR A 188 6.97 11.07 -2.22
C THR A 188 8.12 10.17 -2.68
N PRO A 189 9.33 10.69 -2.95
CA PRO A 189 10.50 9.86 -3.18
C PRO A 189 10.66 8.78 -2.09
N LEU A 190 11.28 7.66 -2.43
CA LEU A 190 11.71 6.71 -1.41
C LEU A 190 12.66 7.42 -0.43
N PRO A 191 12.61 7.10 0.87
CA PRO A 191 13.56 7.64 1.85
C PRO A 191 15.03 7.52 1.45
N VAL A 192 15.46 6.39 0.86
CA VAL A 192 16.83 6.20 0.34
C VAL A 192 17.21 7.19 -0.76
N TRP A 193 16.22 7.81 -1.42
CA TRP A 193 16.38 8.79 -2.49
C TRP A 193 15.84 10.17 -2.11
N ALA A 194 15.64 10.45 -0.81
CA ALA A 194 15.06 11.70 -0.35
C ALA A 194 15.88 12.95 -0.75
N ASP A 195 17.21 12.80 -0.80
CA ASP A 195 18.14 13.89 -1.10
C ASP A 195 18.49 14.02 -2.59
N LEU A 196 17.92 13.17 -3.46
CA LEU A 196 18.17 13.25 -4.90
C LEU A 196 17.45 14.45 -5.52
N SER A 197 18.10 15.11 -6.48
CA SER A 197 17.40 16.08 -7.33
C SER A 197 16.29 15.38 -8.14
N PRO A 198 15.26 16.12 -8.61
CA PRO A 198 14.23 15.55 -9.47
C PRO A 198 14.79 14.83 -10.71
N GLU A 199 15.86 15.34 -11.31
CA GLU A 199 16.56 14.76 -12.47
C GLU A 199 17.23 13.44 -12.10
N GLN A 200 17.95 13.41 -10.97
CA GLN A 200 18.61 12.21 -10.47
C GLN A 200 17.59 11.12 -10.10
N HIS A 201 16.48 11.51 -9.47
CA HIS A 201 15.39 10.61 -9.15
C HIS A 201 14.78 10.00 -10.41
N ARG A 202 14.42 10.82 -11.41
CA ARG A 202 13.93 10.33 -12.71
C ARG A 202 14.92 9.39 -13.38
N GLY A 203 16.21 9.71 -13.36
CA GLY A 203 17.27 8.84 -13.89
C GLY A 203 17.34 7.48 -13.19
N LYS A 204 17.22 7.44 -11.86
CA LYS A 204 17.16 6.18 -11.09
C LYS A 204 15.93 5.35 -11.44
N VAL A 205 14.76 5.97 -11.55
CA VAL A 205 13.52 5.28 -11.95
C VAL A 205 13.62 4.77 -13.39
N ALA A 206 14.14 5.57 -14.32
CA ALA A 206 14.34 5.15 -15.72
C ALA A 206 15.26 3.93 -15.81
N GLY A 207 16.37 3.91 -15.07
CA GLY A 207 17.24 2.73 -14.99
C GLY A 207 16.51 1.49 -14.45
N LEU A 208 15.64 1.64 -13.44
CA LEU A 208 14.82 0.52 -12.98
C LEU A 208 13.83 0.03 -14.04
N VAL A 209 13.26 0.92 -14.86
CA VAL A 209 12.35 0.56 -15.96
C VAL A 209 13.10 -0.21 -17.04
N GLU A 210 14.27 0.27 -17.46
CA GLU A 210 15.13 -0.42 -18.43
C GLU A 210 15.56 -1.81 -17.92
N ASP A 211 15.90 -1.92 -16.63
CA ASP A 211 16.22 -3.19 -15.99
C ASP A 211 15.03 -4.16 -16.01
N VAL A 212 13.80 -3.66 -15.85
CA VAL A 212 12.57 -4.47 -15.92
C VAL A 212 12.34 -4.96 -17.33
N GLU A 213 12.44 -4.07 -18.32
CA GLU A 213 12.25 -4.38 -19.74
C GLU A 213 13.24 -5.45 -20.18
N ARG A 214 14.53 -5.27 -19.90
CA ARG A 214 15.58 -6.24 -20.22
C ARG A 214 15.35 -7.60 -19.55
N ALA A 215 14.92 -7.62 -18.28
CA ALA A 215 14.67 -8.86 -17.56
C ALA A 215 13.46 -9.66 -18.10
N HIS A 216 12.58 -9.03 -18.87
CA HIS A 216 11.36 -9.64 -19.40
C HIS A 216 11.24 -9.53 -20.93
N GLU A 217 12.31 -9.16 -21.63
CA GLU A 217 12.30 -8.88 -23.08
C GLU A 217 11.81 -10.07 -23.93
N THR A 218 12.13 -11.29 -23.50
CA THR A 218 11.78 -12.52 -24.23
C THR A 218 10.41 -13.08 -23.83
N ARG A 219 9.73 -12.46 -22.86
CA ARG A 219 8.44 -12.97 -22.36
C ARG A 219 7.34 -12.58 -23.34
N PRO A 220 6.53 -13.54 -23.84
CA PRO A 220 5.37 -13.18 -24.64
C PRO A 220 4.39 -12.37 -23.80
N VAL A 221 3.81 -11.32 -24.39
CA VAL A 221 2.89 -10.42 -23.70
C VAL A 221 1.50 -10.45 -24.32
N LEU A 222 0.47 -10.35 -23.46
CA LEU A 222 -0.93 -10.23 -23.89
C LEU A 222 -1.18 -8.93 -24.67
N GLY A 223 -0.49 -7.85 -24.29
CA GLY A 223 -0.65 -6.52 -24.88
C GLY A 223 -1.81 -5.73 -24.28
N VAL A 224 -1.78 -4.41 -24.45
CA VAL A 224 -2.75 -3.49 -23.86
C VAL A 224 -4.19 -3.82 -24.27
N CYS A 225 -4.44 -4.08 -25.57
CA CYS A 225 -5.76 -4.45 -26.07
C CYS A 225 -6.28 -5.71 -25.37
N GLY A 226 -5.46 -6.77 -25.31
CA GLY A 226 -5.85 -8.02 -24.67
C GLY A 226 -6.11 -7.86 -23.17
N VAL A 227 -5.35 -7.03 -22.46
CA VAL A 227 -5.60 -6.70 -21.04
C VAL A 227 -6.96 -6.02 -20.85
N LEU A 228 -7.31 -5.07 -21.72
CA LEU A 228 -8.58 -4.32 -21.63
C LEU A 228 -9.79 -5.18 -22.01
N GLU A 229 -9.60 -6.16 -22.91
CA GLU A 229 -10.62 -7.12 -23.32
C GLU A 229 -10.91 -8.21 -22.28
N GLN A 230 -10.04 -8.39 -21.28
CA GLN A 230 -10.28 -9.35 -20.20
C GLN A 230 -11.64 -9.09 -19.55
N ARG A 231 -12.37 -10.16 -19.27
CA ARG A 231 -13.64 -10.03 -18.55
C ARG A 231 -13.39 -9.80 -17.06
N PRO A 232 -14.05 -8.83 -16.40
CA PRO A 232 -13.85 -8.58 -14.98
C PRO A 232 -14.17 -9.78 -14.07
N ASP A 233 -15.07 -10.67 -14.50
CA ASP A 233 -15.44 -11.88 -13.77
C ASP A 233 -14.56 -13.10 -14.10
N ALA A 234 -13.61 -12.96 -15.02
CA ALA A 234 -12.56 -13.95 -15.23
C ALA A 234 -11.49 -13.87 -14.13
N ALA A 235 -10.61 -14.87 -14.10
CA ALA A 235 -9.47 -14.99 -13.20
C ALA A 235 -8.29 -15.60 -13.97
N PRO A 236 -7.05 -15.51 -13.45
CA PRO A 236 -5.91 -16.22 -14.02
C PRO A 236 -6.18 -17.72 -14.10
N ALA A 237 -5.70 -18.36 -15.17
CA ALA A 237 -5.81 -19.81 -15.35
C ALA A 237 -5.04 -20.58 -14.26
N GLU A 238 -3.86 -20.09 -13.89
CA GLU A 238 -3.05 -20.64 -12.81
C GLU A 238 -3.07 -19.73 -11.58
N PHE A 239 -3.29 -20.33 -10.41
CA PHE A 239 -3.28 -19.65 -9.13
C PHE A 239 -2.27 -20.32 -8.20
N GLN A 240 -1.12 -19.67 -7.98
CA GLN A 240 -0.14 -20.12 -6.98
C GLN A 240 -0.16 -19.22 -5.75
N PRO A 241 -0.63 -19.71 -4.59
CA PRO A 241 -0.52 -18.96 -3.34
C PRO A 241 0.95 -18.95 -2.88
N SER A 242 1.56 -17.77 -2.82
CA SER A 242 2.87 -17.59 -2.17
C SER A 242 2.70 -17.16 -0.71
N PRO A 243 3.49 -17.71 0.23
CA PRO A 243 3.45 -17.27 1.61
C PRO A 243 3.88 -15.80 1.72
N MET A 244 3.16 -15.03 2.52
CA MET A 244 3.51 -13.63 2.79
C MET A 244 4.87 -13.56 3.49
N PRO A 245 5.89 -12.86 2.96
CA PRO A 245 7.19 -12.75 3.63
C PRO A 245 7.06 -11.94 4.92
N LEU A 246 7.90 -12.20 5.92
CA LEU A 246 7.85 -11.50 7.21
C LEU A 246 8.20 -10.01 7.04
N CYS A 247 9.22 -9.74 6.24
CA CYS A 247 9.70 -8.42 5.85
C CYS A 247 10.37 -8.51 4.48
N HIS A 248 10.63 -7.36 3.86
CA HIS A 248 11.53 -7.21 2.73
C HIS A 248 12.87 -6.69 3.25
N ALA A 249 13.92 -7.45 2.98
CA ALA A 249 15.29 -7.19 3.41
C ALA A 249 16.23 -7.53 2.26
N SER A 250 17.29 -6.74 2.07
CA SER A 250 18.31 -6.98 1.03
C SER A 250 19.30 -8.08 1.39
N SER A 251 19.46 -8.36 2.69
CA SER A 251 20.39 -9.36 3.19
C SER A 251 19.75 -10.34 4.17
N ALA A 252 20.33 -11.54 4.28
CA ALA A 252 19.94 -12.51 5.28
C ALA A 252 20.14 -11.99 6.71
N ASP A 253 21.12 -11.11 6.93
CA ASP A 253 21.38 -10.51 8.23
C ASP A 253 20.29 -9.51 8.64
N SER A 254 19.96 -8.56 7.76
CA SER A 254 18.83 -7.63 7.93
C SER A 254 17.53 -8.38 8.23
N HIS A 255 17.27 -9.47 7.50
CA HIS A 255 16.11 -10.32 7.74
C HIS A 255 16.15 -11.00 9.13
N ARG A 256 17.30 -11.51 9.57
CA ARG A 256 17.47 -12.11 10.92
C ARG A 256 17.24 -11.08 12.02
N ARG A 257 17.83 -9.88 11.90
CA ARG A 257 17.65 -8.77 12.87
C ARG A 257 16.18 -8.37 12.99
N PHE A 258 15.49 -8.15 11.86
CA PHE A 258 14.06 -7.85 11.86
C PHE A 258 13.24 -8.98 12.49
N ARG A 259 13.54 -10.24 12.17
CA ARG A 259 12.83 -11.38 12.74
C ARG A 259 12.97 -11.45 14.27
N ALA A 260 14.16 -11.18 14.80
CA ALA A 260 14.40 -11.12 16.25
C ALA A 260 13.62 -9.97 16.89
N ALA A 261 13.70 -8.76 16.32
CA ALA A 261 12.96 -7.59 16.79
C ALA A 261 11.43 -7.82 16.76
N TYR A 262 10.90 -8.39 15.69
CA TYR A 262 9.47 -8.67 15.54
C TYR A 262 8.97 -9.71 16.55
N ARG A 263 9.79 -10.71 16.91
CA ARG A 263 9.45 -11.68 17.96
C ARG A 263 9.26 -10.97 19.30
N ARG A 264 10.24 -10.14 19.72
CA ARG A 264 10.17 -9.34 20.96
C ARG A 264 8.94 -8.42 20.97
N PHE A 265 8.71 -7.70 19.87
CA PHE A 265 7.51 -6.87 19.70
C PHE A 265 6.22 -7.68 19.87
N ARG A 266 6.12 -8.84 19.21
CA ARG A 266 4.93 -9.68 19.26
C ARG A 266 4.69 -10.26 20.65
N GLU A 267 5.74 -10.66 21.36
CA GLU A 267 5.65 -11.16 22.74
C GLU A 267 5.10 -10.08 23.68
N ALA A 268 5.70 -8.88 23.67
CA ALA A 268 5.23 -7.73 24.45
C ALA A 268 3.79 -7.34 24.09
N TYR A 269 3.45 -7.35 22.80
CA TYR A 269 2.09 -7.08 22.34
C TYR A 269 1.09 -8.10 22.90
N LEU A 270 1.41 -9.40 22.83
CA LEU A 270 0.50 -10.45 23.28
C LEU A 270 0.32 -10.43 24.80
N GLU A 271 1.35 -10.05 25.55
CA GLU A 271 1.27 -9.81 26.99
C GLU A 271 0.33 -8.64 27.31
N ALA A 272 0.53 -7.49 26.68
CA ALA A 272 -0.34 -6.33 26.84
C ALA A 272 -1.79 -6.63 26.42
N ALA A 273 -1.98 -7.43 25.37
CA ALA A 273 -3.30 -7.88 24.94
C ALA A 273 -3.96 -8.87 25.91
N ARG A 274 -3.19 -9.72 26.61
CA ARG A 274 -3.72 -10.55 27.71
C ARG A 274 -4.19 -9.67 28.86
N PHE A 275 -3.38 -8.71 29.28
CA PHE A 275 -3.76 -7.73 30.31
C PHE A 275 -5.06 -7.01 29.94
N ALA A 276 -5.16 -6.48 28.72
CA ALA A 276 -6.36 -5.78 28.25
C ALA A 276 -7.63 -6.65 28.28
N ARG A 277 -7.52 -7.94 27.95
CA ARG A 277 -8.66 -8.88 28.00
C ARG A 277 -9.07 -9.20 29.43
N SER A 278 -8.12 -9.31 30.35
CA SER A 278 -8.38 -9.57 31.76
C SER A 278 -8.88 -8.33 32.53
N ASN A 279 -8.72 -7.13 31.97
CA ASN A 279 -9.06 -5.86 32.60
C ASN A 279 -9.92 -5.00 31.67
N PRO A 280 -11.20 -5.34 31.43
CA PRO A 280 -12.07 -4.62 30.51
C PRO A 280 -12.34 -3.16 30.92
N GLY A 281 -12.14 -2.82 32.19
CA GLY A 281 -12.25 -1.46 32.73
C GLY A 281 -10.97 -0.62 32.62
N ALA A 282 -9.87 -1.17 32.10
CA ALA A 282 -8.62 -0.43 31.96
C ALA A 282 -8.80 0.80 31.03
N THR A 283 -8.29 1.93 31.49
CA THR A 283 -8.28 3.19 30.73
C THR A 283 -7.37 3.08 29.49
N LEU A 284 -7.57 3.97 28.51
CA LEU A 284 -6.73 3.97 27.31
C LEU A 284 -5.26 4.24 27.66
N GLU A 285 -5.00 5.09 28.65
CA GLU A 285 -3.65 5.44 29.12
C GLU A 285 -2.94 4.22 29.72
N GLU A 286 -3.63 3.46 30.59
CA GLU A 286 -3.10 2.20 31.15
C GLU A 286 -2.82 1.14 30.08
N LEU A 287 -3.63 1.11 29.02
CA LEU A 287 -3.37 0.22 27.89
C LEU A 287 -2.17 0.71 27.07
N GLN A 288 -2.08 2.01 26.80
CA GLN A 288 -0.98 2.60 26.03
C GLN A 288 0.38 2.41 26.70
N SER A 289 0.46 2.48 28.03
CA SER A 289 1.72 2.26 28.76
C SER A 289 2.24 0.82 28.71
N ARG A 290 1.37 -0.16 28.39
CA ARG A 290 1.73 -1.59 28.34
C ARG A 290 2.01 -2.09 26.94
N TYR A 291 1.36 -1.52 25.94
CA TYR A 291 1.53 -1.95 24.55
C TYR A 291 2.86 -1.43 23.98
N PRO A 292 3.59 -2.24 23.19
CA PRO A 292 4.88 -1.82 22.67
C PRO A 292 4.75 -0.68 21.64
N PRO A 293 5.79 0.18 21.50
CA PRO A 293 5.86 1.21 20.47
C PRO A 293 5.49 0.75 19.06
N GLY A 294 4.67 1.55 18.37
CA GLY A 294 4.23 1.28 17.00
C GLY A 294 3.10 0.26 16.88
N SER A 295 2.54 -0.22 17.99
CA SER A 295 1.41 -1.14 17.98
C SER A 295 0.05 -0.44 17.88
N TYR A 296 -0.99 -1.22 17.57
CA TYR A 296 -2.38 -0.77 17.64
C TYR A 296 -3.11 -1.58 18.70
N ILE A 297 -3.64 -0.91 19.73
CA ILE A 297 -4.45 -1.54 20.79
C ILE A 297 -5.80 -2.00 20.21
N ARG A 298 -6.43 -1.08 19.48
CA ARG A 298 -7.67 -1.27 18.70
C ARG A 298 -7.66 -0.31 17.52
N PHE A 299 -8.65 -0.41 16.63
CA PHE A 299 -8.77 0.55 15.53
C PHE A 299 -8.84 1.99 16.07
N GLY A 300 -7.97 2.86 15.56
CA GLY A 300 -7.85 4.26 16.00
C GLY A 300 -7.03 4.50 17.27
N ALA A 301 -6.55 3.46 17.97
CA ALA A 301 -5.73 3.59 19.17
C ALA A 301 -4.30 3.06 18.90
N HIS A 302 -3.46 3.91 18.31
CA HIS A 302 -2.05 3.62 18.04
C HIS A 302 -1.17 4.04 19.23
N VAL A 303 -0.16 3.24 19.53
CA VAL A 303 0.88 3.59 20.50
C VAL A 303 2.04 4.19 19.73
N ALA A 304 2.20 5.51 19.83
CA ALA A 304 3.31 6.20 19.19
C ALA A 304 4.65 5.71 19.78
N ALA A 305 5.66 5.57 18.91
CA ALA A 305 7.01 5.37 19.40
C ALA A 305 7.58 6.70 19.93
N PRO A 306 8.47 6.68 20.93
CA PRO A 306 9.25 7.86 21.33
C PRO A 306 9.95 8.52 20.13
N LYS A 307 10.20 9.83 20.21
CA LYS A 307 10.78 10.59 19.09
C LYS A 307 12.18 10.11 18.69
N ASP A 308 12.93 9.62 19.65
CA ASP A 308 14.28 9.06 19.57
C ASP A 308 14.29 7.53 19.35
N PHE A 309 13.11 6.93 19.12
CA PHE A 309 13.02 5.49 18.92
C PHE A 309 13.71 5.06 17.63
N VAL A 310 14.83 4.34 17.78
CA VAL A 310 15.51 3.67 16.68
C VAL A 310 14.92 2.27 16.50
N PRO A 311 14.45 1.89 15.29
CA PRO A 311 13.97 0.53 15.05
C PRO A 311 15.04 -0.51 15.43
N PRO A 312 14.75 -1.51 16.28
CA PRO A 312 15.78 -2.41 16.83
C PRO A 312 16.50 -3.29 15.79
N TRP A 313 16.02 -3.32 14.56
CA TRP A 313 16.66 -4.03 13.46
C TRP A 313 17.63 -3.15 12.65
N ARG A 314 17.68 -1.85 12.95
CA ARG A 314 18.59 -0.86 12.35
C ARG A 314 19.77 -0.52 13.26
N THR A 315 19.74 -0.92 14.53
CA THR A 315 20.88 -0.78 15.44
C THR A 315 21.94 -1.81 15.10
N ASP A 316 23.21 -1.42 15.22
CA ASP A 316 24.31 -2.39 15.07
C ASP A 316 24.34 -3.32 16.30
N PRO A 317 24.78 -4.60 16.18
CA PRO A 317 24.75 -5.54 17.28
C PRO A 317 25.56 -5.09 18.49
N SER A 318 26.58 -4.25 18.31
CA SER A 318 27.39 -3.67 19.38
C SER A 318 26.62 -2.69 20.28
N ASP A 319 25.53 -2.11 19.78
CA ASP A 319 24.75 -1.10 20.49
C ASP A 319 23.48 -1.69 21.13
N ALA A 320 23.13 -2.94 20.80
CA ALA A 320 21.93 -3.61 21.29
C ALA A 320 21.97 -3.95 22.80
N ASP A 321 23.17 -4.06 23.36
CA ASP A 321 23.39 -4.29 24.80
C ASP A 321 23.35 -3.00 25.64
N ALA A 322 23.28 -1.82 25.00
CA ALA A 322 23.25 -0.52 25.69
C ALA A 322 21.82 0.03 25.92
N ALA A 323 20.78 -0.62 25.37
CA ALA A 323 19.40 -0.13 25.39
C ALA A 323 18.40 -1.02 26.16
N CYS A 324 18.89 -1.86 27.08
CA CYS A 324 18.07 -2.69 27.95
C CYS A 324 17.92 -2.06 29.34
#